data_AF-A0A2T4RXM6-F1
#
_entry.id   AF-A0A2T4RXM6-F1
#
_cell.length_a   1.000
_cell.length_b   1.000
_cell.length_c   1.000
_cell.angle_alpha   90.00
_cell.angle_beta   90.00
_cell.angle_gamma   90.00
#
_symmetry.space_group_name_H-M   'P 1'
#
loop_
_entity.id
_entity.type
_entity.pdbx_description
1 polymer ?
#
loop_
_entity_poly.entity_id
_entity_poly.type
_entity_poly.pdbx_seq_one_letter_code
_entity_poly.pdbx_strand_id
1 'polypeptide(L)'
;RQLTLYSLSTEFIGMLLLALSFVPRYGFGKGLFISIFTSVSAFNNAGFALFSKNMIGFNDDPVVTLIIPILIIMGGLGPVVMSDLVKTRRLNKLKLQTKVVLSTTLVLIFGGMALYFLLEFNNTLK
;
A
#
# COMPACT_ATOMS: atom_id res chain seq x y z
N ARG A 1 18.83 -1.68 -12.30
CA ARG A 1 18.32 -3.06 -12.49
C ARG A 1 17.55 -3.58 -11.28
N GLN A 2 18.14 -3.62 -10.08
CA GLN A 2 17.44 -4.11 -8.87
C GLN A 2 16.20 -3.28 -8.49
N LEU A 3 16.25 -1.94 -8.63
CA LEU A 3 15.09 -1.07 -8.37
C LEU A 3 13.91 -1.38 -9.29
N THR A 4 14.14 -1.38 -10.60
CA THR A 4 13.10 -1.62 -11.62
C THR A 4 12.43 -2.99 -11.45
N LEU A 5 13.21 -4.03 -11.15
CA LEU A 5 12.67 -5.37 -10.92
C LEU A 5 11.79 -5.41 -9.67
N TYR A 6 12.18 -4.74 -8.59
CA TYR A 6 11.38 -4.65 -7.37
C TYR A 6 10.05 -3.93 -7.60
N SER A 7 10.09 -2.75 -8.23
CA SER A 7 8.88 -1.98 -8.54
C SER A 7 7.93 -2.77 -9.44
N LEU A 8 8.43 -3.32 -10.56
CA LEU A 8 7.60 -4.06 -11.49
C LEU A 8 6.96 -5.30 -10.85
N SER A 9 7.72 -6.03 -10.02
CA SER A 9 7.22 -7.23 -9.35
C SER A 9 6.14 -6.90 -8.32
N THR A 10 6.34 -5.86 -7.52
CA THR A 10 5.38 -5.44 -6.48
C THR A 10 4.12 -4.85 -7.10
N GLU A 11 4.24 -4.02 -8.13
CA GLU A 11 3.10 -3.48 -8.89
C GLU A 11 2.30 -4.59 -9.57
N PHE A 12 2.97 -5.61 -10.14
CA PHE A 12 2.30 -6.74 -10.78
C PHE A 12 1.54 -7.62 -9.77
N ILE A 13 2.15 -7.93 -8.62
CA ILE A 13 1.49 -8.66 -7.55
C ILE A 13 0.29 -7.85 -7.01
N GLY A 14 0.49 -6.55 -6.78
CA GLY A 14 -0.57 -5.64 -6.36
C GLY A 14 -1.74 -5.60 -7.34
N MET A 15 -1.44 -5.53 -8.65
CA MET A 15 -2.43 -5.58 -9.73
C MET A 15 -3.22 -6.89 -9.69
N LEU A 16 -2.55 -8.05 -9.58
CA LEU A 16 -3.24 -9.35 -9.56
C LEU A 16 -4.17 -9.47 -8.36
N LEU A 17 -3.73 -9.03 -7.18
CA LEU A 17 -4.53 -9.10 -5.97
C LEU A 17 -5.73 -8.13 -6.04
N LEU A 18 -5.54 -6.92 -6.56
CA LEU A 18 -6.63 -5.96 -6.78
C LEU A 18 -7.60 -6.43 -7.87
N ALA A 19 -7.12 -7.14 -8.88
CA ALA A 19 -7.96 -7.69 -9.94
C ALA A 19 -8.98 -8.70 -9.39
N LEU A 20 -8.67 -9.42 -8.30
CA LEU A 20 -9.64 -10.31 -7.65
C LEU A 20 -10.90 -9.58 -7.16
N SER A 21 -10.78 -8.30 -6.79
CA SER A 21 -11.91 -7.46 -6.39
C SER A 21 -12.53 -6.71 -7.58
N PHE A 22 -11.71 -6.11 -8.44
CA PHE A 22 -12.21 -5.23 -9.49
C PHE A 22 -12.73 -5.97 -10.72
N VAL A 23 -12.22 -7.16 -11.06
CA VAL A 23 -12.67 -7.93 -12.22
C VAL A 23 -14.12 -8.42 -12.07
N PRO A 24 -14.54 -8.98 -10.93
CA PRO A 24 -15.94 -9.35 -10.72
C PRO A 24 -16.92 -8.17 -10.78
N ARG A 25 -16.47 -6.97 -10.37
CA ARG A 25 -17.33 -5.77 -10.26
C ARG A 25 -17.46 -4.99 -11.57
N TYR A 26 -16.39 -4.88 -12.35
CA TYR A 26 -16.32 -4.00 -13.53
C TYR A 26 -16.11 -4.76 -14.85
N GLY A 27 -16.05 -6.10 -14.80
CA GLY A 27 -15.75 -6.95 -15.95
C GLY A 27 -14.25 -7.05 -16.25
N PHE A 28 -13.86 -7.99 -17.11
CA PHE A 28 -12.46 -8.36 -17.33
C PHE A 28 -11.59 -7.19 -17.84
N GLY A 29 -11.97 -6.55 -18.95
CA GLY A 29 -11.16 -5.48 -19.55
C GLY A 29 -11.02 -4.24 -18.65
N LYS A 30 -12.15 -3.73 -18.15
CA LYS A 30 -12.17 -2.51 -17.33
C LYS A 30 -11.62 -2.75 -15.92
N GLY A 31 -11.94 -3.89 -15.30
CA GLY A 31 -11.44 -4.27 -13.98
C GLY A 31 -9.92 -4.43 -13.97
N LEU A 32 -9.34 -5.02 -15.02
CA LEU A 32 -7.89 -5.19 -15.13
C LEU A 32 -7.18 -3.84 -15.32
N PHE A 33 -7.73 -2.94 -16.14
CA PHE A 33 -7.20 -1.58 -16.29
C PHE A 33 -7.22 -0.80 -14.96
N ILE A 34 -8.34 -0.84 -14.24
CA ILE A 34 -8.47 -0.19 -12.92
C ILE A 34 -7.46 -0.76 -11.93
N SER A 35 -7.25 -2.07 -11.95
CA SER A 35 -6.30 -2.76 -11.07
C SER A 35 -4.85 -2.34 -11.34
N ILE A 36 -4.46 -2.27 -12.62
CA ILE A 36 -3.12 -1.80 -13.04
C ILE A 36 -2.91 -0.36 -12.57
N PHE A 37 -3.83 0.53 -12.93
CA PHE A 37 -3.70 1.95 -12.61
C PHE A 37 -3.62 2.18 -11.09
N THR A 38 -4.50 1.51 -10.34
CA THR A 38 -4.55 1.62 -8.88
C THR A 38 -3.27 1.09 -8.23
N SER A 39 -2.75 -0.04 -8.71
CA SER A 39 -1.52 -0.63 -8.18
C SER A 39 -0.32 0.30 -8.38
N VAL A 40 -0.14 0.82 -9.59
CA VAL A 40 0.97 1.75 -9.93
C VAL A 40 0.82 3.08 -9.18
N SER A 41 -0.39 3.62 -9.09
CA SER A 41 -0.66 4.86 -8.35
C SER A 41 -0.37 4.71 -6.85
N ALA A 42 -0.82 3.60 -6.25
CA ALA A 42 -0.60 3.31 -4.83
C ALA A 42 0.88 3.07 -4.50
N PHE A 43 1.58 2.24 -5.29
CA PHE A 43 3.01 1.97 -5.07
C PHE A 43 3.87 3.23 -5.19
N ASN A 44 3.56 4.11 -6.14
CA ASN A 44 4.30 5.36 -6.32
C ASN A 44 3.81 6.50 -5.40
N ASN A 45 2.87 6.23 -4.49
CA ASN A 45 2.27 7.24 -3.61
C ASN A 45 1.68 8.45 -4.36
N ALA A 46 1.17 8.24 -5.58
CA ALA A 46 0.70 9.31 -6.45
C ALA A 46 -0.63 9.91 -6.00
N GLY A 47 -1.46 9.15 -5.27
CA GLY A 47 -2.75 9.60 -4.75
C GLY A 47 -3.84 9.75 -5.82
N PHE A 48 -3.60 9.31 -7.06
CA PHE A 48 -4.60 9.35 -8.13
C PHE A 48 -5.55 8.16 -8.07
N ALA A 49 -6.85 8.42 -8.23
CA ALA A 49 -7.89 7.41 -8.38
C ALA A 49 -8.71 7.65 -9.65
N LEU A 50 -9.18 6.56 -10.26
CA LEU A 50 -10.04 6.61 -11.45
C LEU A 50 -11.51 6.94 -11.15
N PHE A 51 -11.88 6.97 -9.87
CA PHE A 51 -13.25 7.16 -9.40
C PHE A 51 -13.45 8.56 -8.85
N SER A 52 -14.59 9.20 -9.13
CA SER A 52 -14.88 10.57 -8.68
C SER A 52 -14.94 10.74 -7.15
N LYS A 53 -15.25 9.68 -6.40
CA LYS A 53 -15.21 9.66 -4.93
C LYS A 53 -13.93 9.02 -4.38
N ASN A 54 -12.85 8.98 -5.17
CA ASN A 54 -11.64 8.22 -4.85
C ASN A 54 -11.99 6.77 -4.43
N MET A 55 -11.31 6.26 -3.40
CA MET A 55 -11.50 4.90 -2.89
C MET A 55 -12.57 4.78 -1.79
N ILE A 56 -13.32 5.85 -1.51
CA ILE A 56 -14.33 5.87 -0.44
C ILE A 56 -15.39 4.78 -0.63
N GLY A 57 -15.74 4.47 -1.88
CA GLY A 57 -16.71 3.42 -2.21
C GLY A 57 -16.22 1.98 -2.04
N PHE A 58 -14.98 1.77 -1.62
CA PHE A 58 -14.38 0.43 -1.45
C PHE A 58 -14.09 0.07 0.01
N ASN A 59 -14.62 0.83 0.98
CA ASN A 59 -14.40 0.57 2.41
C ASN A 59 -14.80 -0.87 2.81
N ASP A 60 -15.94 -1.35 2.31
CA ASP A 60 -16.44 -2.70 2.61
C ASP A 60 -15.65 -3.83 1.92
N ASP A 61 -14.71 -3.51 1.03
CA ASP A 61 -13.88 -4.50 0.34
C ASP A 61 -12.56 -4.73 1.08
N PRO A 62 -12.40 -5.86 1.79
CA PRO A 62 -11.18 -6.12 2.56
C PRO A 62 -9.94 -6.28 1.68
N VAL A 63 -10.11 -6.68 0.42
CA VAL A 63 -9.01 -6.86 -0.53
C VAL A 63 -8.41 -5.48 -0.84
N VAL A 64 -9.26 -4.53 -1.24
CA VAL A 64 -8.83 -3.18 -1.60
C VAL A 64 -8.29 -2.43 -0.38
N THR A 65 -9.00 -2.50 0.75
CA THR A 65 -8.65 -1.81 1.99
C THR A 65 -7.32 -2.28 2.59
N LEU A 66 -6.89 -3.53 2.36
CA LEU A 66 -5.60 -4.03 2.81
C LEU A 66 -4.47 -3.82 1.79
N ILE A 67 -4.72 -4.07 0.50
CA ILE A 67 -3.65 -4.06 -0.51
C ILE A 67 -3.14 -2.65 -0.78
N ILE A 68 -4.03 -1.65 -0.84
CA ILE A 68 -3.62 -0.27 -1.14
C ILE A 68 -2.64 0.26 -0.08
N PRO A 69 -2.93 0.21 1.25
CA PRO A 69 -1.96 0.61 2.26
C PRO A 69 -0.66 -0.19 2.20
N ILE A 70 -0.72 -1.50 1.95
CA ILE A 70 0.49 -2.33 1.81
C ILE A 70 1.35 -1.85 0.64
N LEU A 71 0.76 -1.54 -0.52
CA LEU A 71 1.50 -1.01 -1.68
C LEU A 71 2.14 0.35 -1.38
N ILE A 72 1.40 1.24 -0.72
CA ILE A 72 1.89 2.56 -0.26
C ILE A 72 3.11 2.40 0.67
N ILE A 73 3.00 1.50 1.65
CA ILE A 73 4.10 1.22 2.59
C ILE A 73 5.30 0.60 1.86
N MET A 74 5.07 -0.40 1.00
CA MET A 74 6.14 -1.05 0.24
C MET A 74 6.84 -0.09 -0.74
N GLY A 75 6.10 0.85 -1.33
CA GLY A 75 6.64 1.93 -2.15
C GLY A 75 7.45 2.93 -1.35
N GLY A 76 6.91 3.37 -0.20
CA GLY A 76 7.54 4.35 0.69
C GLY A 76 8.82 3.86 1.39
N LEU A 77 8.91 2.58 1.75
CA LEU A 77 10.12 2.00 2.37
C LEU A 77 11.31 1.96 1.40
N GLY A 78 11.03 1.86 0.09
CA GLY A 78 12.03 1.83 -0.97
C GLY A 78 12.87 0.53 -1.02
N PRO A 79 13.64 0.35 -2.10
CA PRO A 79 14.34 -0.91 -2.38
C PRO A 79 15.55 -1.17 -1.48
N VAL A 80 16.12 -0.13 -0.83
CA VAL A 80 17.26 -0.27 0.09
C VAL A 80 16.83 -1.01 1.36
N VAL A 81 15.71 -0.60 1.95
CA VAL A 81 15.13 -1.23 3.15
C VAL A 81 14.69 -2.66 2.83
N MET A 82 14.01 -2.87 1.70
CA MET A 82 13.60 -4.22 1.31
C MET A 82 14.77 -5.14 1.00
N SER A 83 15.82 -4.65 0.34
CA SER A 83 17.00 -5.49 0.11
C SER A 83 17.68 -5.89 1.42
N ASP A 84 17.67 -5.03 2.45
CA ASP A 84 18.24 -5.36 3.75
C ASP A 84 17.36 -6.37 4.52
N LEU A 85 16.03 -6.23 4.43
CA LEU A 85 15.06 -7.17 5.00
C LEU A 85 15.22 -8.59 4.41
N VAL A 86 15.30 -8.68 3.08
CA VAL A 86 15.39 -9.96 2.36
C VAL A 86 16.72 -10.67 2.65
N LYS A 87 17.84 -9.92 2.71
CA LYS A 87 19.17 -10.49 2.96
C LYS A 87 19.36 -10.93 4.39
N THR A 88 18.90 -10.13 5.34
CA THR A 88 19.33 -10.28 6.72
C THR A 88 18.43 -11.22 7.51
N ARG A 89 17.17 -11.45 7.09
CA ARG A 89 16.12 -12.36 7.64
C ARG A 89 15.89 -12.35 9.17
N ARG A 90 16.76 -11.72 9.95
CA ARG A 90 16.75 -11.58 11.40
C ARG A 90 16.73 -10.09 11.72
N LEU A 91 15.67 -9.65 12.38
CA LEU A 91 15.45 -8.24 12.74
C LEU A 91 16.61 -7.64 13.54
N ASN A 92 17.27 -8.46 14.38
CA ASN A 92 18.39 -8.00 15.22
C ASN A 92 19.64 -7.60 14.41
N LYS A 93 19.82 -8.15 13.20
CA LYS A 93 21.00 -7.89 12.35
C LYS A 93 20.78 -6.79 11.30
N LEU A 94 19.58 -6.19 11.24
CA LEU A 94 19.28 -5.12 10.28
C LEU A 94 20.18 -3.89 10.49
N LYS A 95 20.47 -3.18 9.41
CA LYS A 95 21.23 -1.92 9.48
C LYS A 95 20.47 -0.89 10.32
N LEU A 96 21.21 0.01 10.96
CA LEU A 96 20.62 1.08 11.78
C LEU A 96 19.63 1.93 10.98
N GLN A 97 19.98 2.33 9.76
CA GLN A 97 19.09 3.06 8.86
C GLN A 97 17.76 2.31 8.64
N THR A 98 17.82 1.00 8.35
CA THR A 98 16.64 0.16 8.14
C THR A 98 15.77 0.09 9.40
N LYS A 99 16.38 -0.10 10.58
CA LYS A 99 15.67 -0.14 11.87
C LYS A 99 14.95 1.17 12.17
N VAL A 100 15.62 2.30 11.96
CA VAL A 100 15.04 3.63 12.20
C VAL A 100 13.85 3.85 11.26
N VAL A 101 14.00 3.61 9.97
CA VAL A 101 12.91 3.78 8.99
C VAL A 101 11.71 2.91 9.36
N LEU A 102 11.91 1.61 9.61
CA LEU A 102 10.82 0.70 10.00
C LEU A 102 10.14 1.12 11.31
N SER A 103 10.92 1.45 12.33
CA SER A 103 10.38 1.87 13.63
C SER A 103 9.55 3.13 13.50
N THR A 104 10.06 4.15 12.82
CA THR A 104 9.35 5.42 12.62
C THR A 104 8.08 5.22 11.80
N THR A 105 8.13 4.45 10.72
CA THR A 105 6.94 4.12 9.91
C THR A 105 5.87 3.41 10.74
N LEU A 106 6.24 2.42 11.55
CA LEU A 106 5.29 1.71 12.42
C LEU A 106 4.65 2.65 13.46
N VAL A 107 5.46 3.46 14.14
CA VAL A 107 4.97 4.41 15.14
C VAL A 107 4.01 5.42 14.51
N LEU A 108 4.33 5.96 13.33
CA LEU A 108 3.46 6.92 12.64
C LEU A 108 2.16 6.28 12.17
N ILE A 109 2.19 5.06 11.63
CA ILE A 109 0.98 4.37 11.17
C ILE A 109 0.05 4.05 12.35
N PHE A 110 0.56 3.37 13.39
CA PHE A 110 -0.27 2.98 14.51
C PHE A 110 -0.67 4.16 15.40
N GLY A 111 0.23 5.11 15.61
CA GLY A 111 -0.05 6.35 16.34
C GLY A 111 -1.07 7.21 15.61
N GLY A 112 -0.91 7.38 14.29
CA GLY A 112 -1.87 8.10 13.44
C GLY A 112 -3.24 7.40 13.40
N MET A 113 -3.26 6.07 13.26
CA MET A 113 -4.49 5.27 13.31
C MET A 113 -5.23 5.43 14.65
N ALA A 114 -4.53 5.30 15.78
CA ALA A 114 -5.13 5.45 17.10
C ALA A 114 -5.66 6.88 17.31
N LEU A 115 -4.90 7.90 16.92
CA LEU A 115 -5.31 9.29 17.03
C LEU A 115 -6.52 9.60 16.15
N TYR A 116 -6.52 9.12 14.90
CA TYR A 116 -7.66 9.27 13.99
C TYR A 116 -8.90 8.57 14.56
N PHE A 117 -8.76 7.34 15.04
CA PHE A 117 -9.85 6.58 15.66
C PHE A 117 -10.44 7.31 16.87
N LEU A 118 -9.60 7.83 17.78
CA LEU A 118 -10.07 8.56 18.96
C LEU A 118 -10.80 9.86 18.62
N LEU A 119 -10.35 10.58 17.58
CA LEU A 119 -10.98 11.83 17.14
C LEU A 119 -12.28 11.60 16.36
N GLU A 120 -12.33 10.53 15.56
CA GLU A 120 -13.49 10.20 14.72
C GLU A 120 -14.57 9.42 15.49
N PHE A 121 -14.24 8.81 16.63
CA PHE A 121 -15.18 7.97 17.40
C PHE A 121 -16.50 8.70 17.74
N ASN A 122 -16.44 10.01 17.95
CA ASN A 122 -17.62 10.85 18.24
C ASN A 122 -18.16 11.63 17.02
N ASN A 123 -17.78 11.28 15.77
CA ASN A 123 -18.06 12.08 14.57
C ASN A 123 -17.67 13.57 14.72
N THR A 124 -16.60 13.84 15.46
CA THR A 124 -16.19 15.21 15.80
C THR A 124 -15.52 15.93 14.64
N LEU A 125 -15.02 15.20 13.65
CA LEU A 125 -14.48 15.71 12.40
C LEU A 125 -15.55 15.50 11.30
N LYS A 126 -16.24 16.58 10.92
CA LYS A 126 -17.11 16.58 9.73
C LYS A 126 -16.37 17.12 8.52
#